data_AF-A0A8T7J3P3-F1
#
_entry.id   AF-A0A8T7J3P3-F1
#
_cell.length_a   1.000
_cell.length_b   1.000
_cell.length_c   1.000
_cell.angle_alpha   90.00
_cell.angle_beta   90.00
_cell.angle_gamma   90.00
#
_symmetry.space_group_name_H-M   'P 1'
#
loop_
_entity.id
_entity.type
_entity.pdbx_description
1 polymer ?
#
loop_
_entity_poly.entity_id
_entity_poly.type
_entity_poly.pdbx_seq_one_letter_code
_entity_poly.pdbx_strand_id
1 'polypeptide(L)'
;MFYLSSARIYLSLVVLCLFFSTSANAQASEQSKVQTKPKDNSETLKLPPLPQASANNAVASVEIDNQQYLFSFMGLYSGKGYQDVHNKAWKINVSAEKPEWKSISPVPSTLDLKGRLASIAVGIDDSVYLFGGYTVAASHEEVSAPDVYRYHV
;
A
#
# COMPACT_ATOMS: atom_id res chain seq x y z
N MET A 1 13.66 1.65 32.19
CA MET A 1 14.11 3.04 32.41
C MET A 1 13.57 3.86 31.25
N PHE A 2 12.53 4.66 31.50
CA PHE A 2 11.79 5.42 30.48
C PHE A 2 12.43 6.79 30.30
N TYR A 3 12.57 7.25 29.05
CA TYR A 3 13.01 8.61 28.74
C TYR A 3 11.90 9.33 27.98
N LEU A 4 11.33 10.37 28.60
CA LEU A 4 10.48 11.35 27.91
C LEU A 4 11.41 12.40 27.29
N SER A 5 11.31 12.61 25.98
CA SER A 5 11.85 13.80 25.32
C SER A 5 10.69 14.69 24.92
N SER A 6 10.58 15.83 25.60
CA SER A 6 9.67 16.91 25.28
C SER A 6 10.31 17.83 24.23
N ALA A 7 9.72 17.87 23.04
CA ALA A 7 9.97 18.93 22.06
C ALA A 7 8.64 19.59 21.69
N ARG A 8 8.46 20.83 22.14
CA ARG A 8 7.46 21.78 21.63
C ARG A 8 8.01 22.42 20.36
N ILE A 9 7.14 23.17 19.64
CA ILE A 9 7.41 24.19 18.59
C ILE A 9 7.14 23.64 17.16
N TYR A 10 6.36 24.21 16.22
CA TYR A 10 5.65 25.49 16.03
C TYR A 10 4.29 25.23 15.33
N LEU A 11 3.26 25.98 15.72
CA LEU A 11 2.01 26.19 14.99
C LEU A 11 2.23 27.37 14.02
N SER A 12 2.11 27.16 12.70
CA SER A 12 2.03 28.27 11.73
C SER A 12 0.80 28.11 10.85
N LEU A 13 -0.08 29.08 11.01
CA LEU A 13 -1.32 29.35 10.31
C LEU A 13 -1.09 29.78 8.85
N VAL A 14 -2.07 29.41 8.01
CA VAL A 14 -2.64 30.20 6.89
C VAL A 14 -1.72 30.54 5.71
N VAL A 15 -1.91 29.80 4.62
CA VAL A 15 -1.54 30.25 3.27
C VAL A 15 -2.76 30.95 2.66
N LEU A 16 -2.65 32.27 2.54
CA LEU A 16 -3.60 33.19 1.95
C LEU A 16 -3.50 33.16 0.42
N CYS A 17 -4.56 32.70 -0.24
CA CYS A 17 -4.74 32.80 -1.69
C CYS A 17 -5.03 34.25 -2.11
N LEU A 18 -4.07 34.93 -2.72
CA LEU A 18 -4.32 36.16 -3.48
C LEU A 18 -3.36 36.23 -4.68
N PHE A 19 -3.89 35.99 -5.88
CA PHE A 19 -3.32 36.56 -7.09
C PHE A 19 -4.40 37.35 -7.83
N PHE A 20 -4.06 38.62 -8.01
CA PHE A 20 -4.86 39.70 -8.58
C PHE A 20 -5.20 39.44 -10.07
N SER A 21 -6.42 39.83 -10.42
CA SER A 21 -6.88 40.04 -11.79
C SER A 21 -6.36 41.39 -12.31
N THR A 22 -5.72 41.38 -13.48
CA THR A 22 -5.65 42.53 -14.38
C THR A 22 -5.86 42.05 -15.81
N SER A 23 -6.93 42.54 -16.43
CA SER A 23 -7.24 42.36 -17.85
C SER A 23 -6.43 43.35 -18.69
N ALA A 24 -5.77 42.84 -19.74
CA ALA A 24 -5.38 43.63 -20.90
C ALA A 24 -5.24 42.70 -22.11
N ASN A 25 -6.01 42.99 -23.16
CA ASN A 25 -6.05 42.29 -24.43
C ASN A 25 -4.71 42.39 -25.18
N ALA A 26 -4.22 41.25 -25.67
CA ALA A 26 -3.33 41.19 -26.82
C ALA A 26 -3.70 39.96 -27.66
N GLN A 27 -4.16 40.20 -28.89
CA GLN A 27 -4.35 39.18 -29.91
C GLN A 27 -3.04 38.45 -30.16
N ALA A 28 -3.01 37.15 -29.87
CA ALA A 28 -1.97 36.24 -30.31
C ALA A 28 -2.58 35.27 -31.34
N SER A 29 -2.01 35.28 -32.53
CA SER A 29 -2.30 34.35 -33.63
C SER A 29 -2.17 32.90 -33.18
N GLU A 30 -3.19 32.10 -33.46
CA GLU A 30 -3.25 30.66 -33.18
C GLU A 30 -2.29 29.91 -34.13
N GLN A 31 -1.03 29.75 -33.72
CA GLN A 31 -0.15 28.75 -34.31
C GLN A 31 -0.52 27.38 -33.74
N SER A 32 -1.05 26.52 -34.61
CA SER A 32 -1.32 25.11 -34.37
C SER A 32 -0.08 24.41 -33.77
N LYS A 33 -0.05 24.28 -32.45
CA LYS A 33 0.91 23.45 -31.75
C LYS A 33 0.41 22.01 -31.87
N VAL A 34 0.98 21.28 -32.82
CA VAL A 34 0.90 19.81 -32.85
C VAL A 34 1.40 19.31 -31.50
N GLN A 35 0.47 18.97 -30.60
CA GLN A 35 0.78 18.26 -29.37
C GLN A 35 1.12 16.82 -29.75
N THR A 36 2.40 16.55 -29.96
CA THR A 36 2.88 15.17 -29.93
C THR A 36 2.72 14.68 -28.48
N LYS A 37 1.76 13.76 -28.30
CA LYS A 37 1.63 12.95 -27.09
C LYS A 37 3.01 12.41 -26.71
N PRO A 38 3.46 12.49 -25.45
CA PRO A 38 4.69 11.85 -25.03
C PRO A 38 4.57 10.38 -25.40
N LYS A 39 5.55 9.86 -26.15
CA LYS A 39 5.66 8.42 -26.38
C LYS A 39 5.92 7.81 -25.01
N ASP A 40 4.91 7.16 -24.46
CA ASP A 40 5.02 6.42 -23.22
C ASP A 40 5.79 5.14 -23.53
N ASN A 41 7.08 5.16 -23.20
CA ASN A 41 7.97 4.01 -23.35
C ASN A 41 7.91 3.11 -22.10
N SER A 42 6.95 3.31 -21.18
CA SER A 42 6.81 2.47 -20.00
C SER A 42 6.29 1.10 -20.44
N GLU A 43 7.20 0.19 -20.76
CA GLU A 43 6.87 -1.23 -20.82
C GLU A 43 6.27 -1.60 -19.47
N THR A 44 4.96 -1.85 -19.46
CA THR A 44 4.25 -2.24 -18.24
C THR A 44 4.76 -3.60 -17.81
N LEU A 45 5.46 -3.65 -16.67
CA LEU A 45 5.92 -4.89 -16.07
C LEU A 45 4.72 -5.81 -15.79
N LYS A 46 4.63 -6.94 -16.51
CA LYS A 46 3.59 -7.95 -16.28
C LYS A 46 4.05 -8.92 -15.20
N LEU A 47 3.47 -8.81 -14.01
CA LEU A 47 3.68 -9.77 -12.92
C LEU A 47 2.73 -10.98 -13.08
N PRO A 48 3.14 -12.18 -12.64
CA PRO A 48 2.20 -13.30 -12.54
C PRO A 48 1.08 -12.97 -11.54
N PRO A 49 -0.13 -13.53 -11.72
CA PRO A 49 -1.19 -13.37 -10.75
C PRO A 49 -0.78 -13.96 -9.39
N LEU A 50 -1.35 -13.43 -8.31
CA LEU A 50 -1.25 -14.09 -7.00
C LEU A 50 -1.79 -15.52 -7.10
N PRO A 51 -1.18 -16.51 -6.41
CA PRO A 51 -1.62 -17.92 -6.50
C PRO A 51 -3.06 -18.17 -6.04
N GLN A 52 -3.63 -17.24 -5.27
CA GLN A 52 -5.04 -17.26 -4.89
C GLN A 52 -5.61 -15.85 -5.06
N ALA A 53 -6.80 -15.76 -5.67
CA ALA A 53 -7.51 -14.50 -5.82
C ALA A 53 -7.79 -13.90 -4.46
N SER A 54 -7.36 -12.66 -4.24
CA SER A 54 -7.55 -11.92 -3.00
C SER A 54 -7.90 -10.48 -3.31
N ALA A 55 -8.75 -9.90 -2.48
CA ALA A 55 -9.08 -8.48 -2.47
C ALA A 55 -8.84 -7.90 -1.08
N ASN A 56 -8.66 -6.58 -1.00
CA ASN A 56 -8.49 -5.86 0.26
C ASN A 56 -7.30 -6.37 1.12
N ASN A 57 -6.31 -6.97 0.46
CA ASN A 57 -5.03 -7.37 1.01
C ASN A 57 -4.12 -6.14 1.15
N ALA A 58 -3.28 -6.13 2.18
CA ALA A 58 -2.26 -5.10 2.34
C ALA A 58 -1.06 -5.42 1.44
N VAL A 59 -0.55 -4.41 0.73
CA VAL A 59 0.60 -4.56 -0.17
C VAL A 59 1.70 -3.58 0.21
N ALA A 60 2.95 -4.01 0.09
CA ALA A 60 4.13 -3.17 0.31
C ALA A 60 5.26 -3.62 -0.61
N SER A 61 6.18 -2.72 -0.90
CA SER A 61 7.42 -3.03 -1.59
C SER A 61 8.62 -2.61 -0.76
N VAL A 62 9.71 -3.36 -0.88
CA VAL A 62 10.97 -3.16 -0.16
C VAL A 62 12.12 -3.44 -1.13
N GLU A 63 13.17 -2.62 -1.12
CA GLU A 63 14.40 -2.84 -1.89
C GLU A 63 15.53 -3.26 -0.95
N ILE A 64 16.15 -4.42 -1.22
CA ILE A 64 17.30 -4.96 -0.45
C ILE A 64 18.34 -5.39 -1.47
N ASP A 65 19.59 -4.92 -1.31
CA ASP A 65 20.71 -5.26 -2.22
C ASP A 65 20.35 -5.09 -3.71
N ASN A 66 19.69 -3.97 -4.04
CA ASN A 66 19.18 -3.66 -5.39
C ASN A 66 18.18 -4.68 -5.96
N GLN A 67 17.57 -5.51 -5.11
CA GLN A 67 16.47 -6.40 -5.46
C GLN A 67 15.16 -5.83 -4.92
N GLN A 68 14.20 -5.62 -5.80
CA GLN A 68 12.88 -5.13 -5.44
C GLN A 68 11.98 -6.32 -5.09
N TYR A 69 11.45 -6.30 -3.88
CA TYR A 69 10.44 -7.25 -3.43
C TYR A 69 9.08 -6.57 -3.35
N LEU A 70 8.03 -7.32 -3.69
CA LEU A 70 6.63 -6.96 -3.47
C LEU A 70 6.00 -8.01 -2.55
N PHE A 71 5.17 -7.55 -1.64
CA PHE A 71 4.48 -8.38 -0.66
C PHE A 71 2.98 -8.19 -0.74
N SER A 72 2.24 -9.24 -0.41
CA SER A 72 0.80 -9.22 -0.25
C SER A 72 0.44 -9.97 1.03
N PHE A 73 -0.31 -9.31 1.92
CA PHE A 73 -0.66 -9.84 3.24
C PHE A 73 -2.16 -9.81 3.46
N MET A 74 -2.67 -10.94 3.94
CA MET A 74 -4.06 -11.10 4.37
C MET A 74 -5.05 -10.74 3.24
N GLY A 75 -6.32 -10.50 3.57
CA GLY A 75 -7.34 -10.10 2.61
C GLY A 75 -8.53 -11.05 2.58
N LEU A 76 -9.30 -10.96 1.50
CA LEU A 76 -10.59 -11.59 1.31
C LEU A 76 -10.58 -12.45 0.04
N TYR A 77 -10.93 -13.73 0.16
CA TYR A 77 -11.12 -14.61 -0.99
C TYR A 77 -12.41 -14.30 -1.76
N SER A 78 -12.54 -14.94 -2.93
CA SER A 78 -13.62 -14.70 -3.89
C SER A 78 -15.04 -14.96 -3.37
N GLY A 79 -15.20 -15.74 -2.31
CA GLY A 79 -16.50 -15.97 -1.66
C GLY A 79 -17.05 -14.75 -0.92
N LYS A 80 -16.17 -13.82 -0.52
CA LYS A 80 -16.50 -12.53 0.13
C LYS A 80 -17.33 -12.63 1.43
N GLY A 81 -17.41 -13.81 2.05
CA GLY A 81 -18.01 -13.98 3.37
C GLY A 81 -16.99 -13.87 4.50
N TYR A 82 -17.45 -13.96 5.74
CA TYR A 82 -16.58 -13.89 6.92
C TYR A 82 -15.55 -15.03 6.96
N GLN A 83 -15.91 -16.21 6.46
CA GLN A 83 -15.01 -17.37 6.31
C GLN A 83 -13.94 -17.20 5.23
N ASP A 84 -14.08 -16.19 4.36
CA ASP A 84 -13.15 -15.92 3.25
C ASP A 84 -12.04 -14.94 3.67
N VAL A 85 -12.10 -14.39 4.88
CA VAL A 85 -11.01 -13.60 5.46
C VAL A 85 -9.83 -14.52 5.76
N HIS A 86 -8.63 -14.17 5.29
CA HIS A 86 -7.45 -15.00 5.44
C HIS A 86 -6.24 -14.24 5.97
N ASN A 87 -5.30 -14.99 6.58
CA ASN A 87 -4.03 -14.45 7.04
C ASN A 87 -2.81 -14.85 6.19
N LYS A 88 -3.02 -15.50 5.03
CA LYS A 88 -1.92 -15.88 4.12
C LYS A 88 -1.11 -14.66 3.69
N ALA A 89 0.17 -14.88 3.45
CA ALA A 89 1.10 -13.87 2.99
C ALA A 89 1.99 -14.41 1.87
N TRP A 90 2.36 -13.52 0.95
CA TRP A 90 3.10 -13.84 -0.27
C TRP A 90 4.21 -12.82 -0.50
N LYS A 91 5.33 -13.27 -1.06
CA LYS A 91 6.40 -12.40 -1.58
C LYS A 91 6.80 -12.76 -3.00
N ILE A 92 7.22 -11.76 -3.77
CA ILE A 92 7.80 -11.92 -5.11
C ILE A 92 9.02 -11.01 -5.22
N ASN A 93 10.13 -11.54 -5.76
CA ASN A 93 11.24 -10.71 -6.21
C ASN A 93 10.93 -10.29 -7.66
N VAL A 94 10.63 -9.01 -7.88
CA VAL A 94 10.30 -8.50 -9.22
C VAL A 94 11.53 -8.19 -10.05
N SER A 95 12.72 -8.13 -9.44
CA SER A 95 14.02 -8.00 -10.12
C SER A 95 14.55 -9.33 -10.66
N ALA A 96 13.91 -10.47 -10.33
CA ALA A 96 14.32 -11.78 -10.84
C ALA A 96 14.01 -11.93 -12.34
N GLU A 97 14.82 -12.71 -13.06
CA GLU A 97 14.58 -13.04 -14.48
C GLU A 97 13.19 -13.68 -14.70
N LYS A 98 12.75 -14.48 -13.72
CA LYS A 98 11.42 -15.11 -13.69
C LYS A 98 10.76 -14.81 -12.34
N PRO A 99 10.01 -13.70 -12.22
CA PRO A 99 9.31 -13.36 -10.99
C PRO A 99 8.25 -14.41 -10.66
N GLU A 100 8.29 -14.95 -9.45
CA GLU A 100 7.33 -15.95 -8.95
C GLU A 100 6.91 -15.63 -7.52
N TRP A 101 5.60 -15.73 -7.26
CA TRP A 101 5.05 -15.60 -5.92
C TRP A 101 5.39 -16.81 -5.06
N LYS A 102 5.96 -16.56 -3.88
CA LYS A 102 6.25 -17.57 -2.86
C LYS A 102 5.38 -17.32 -1.64
N SER A 103 4.76 -18.37 -1.12
CA SER A 103 4.09 -18.28 0.18
C SER A 103 5.15 -18.06 1.25
N ILE A 104 4.85 -17.19 2.21
CA ILE A 104 5.64 -16.97 3.42
C ILE A 104 4.77 -17.28 4.64
N SER A 105 5.36 -17.16 5.84
CA SER A 105 4.62 -17.39 7.08
C SER A 105 3.35 -16.54 7.13
N PRO A 106 2.18 -17.13 7.42
CA PRO A 106 0.95 -16.37 7.60
C PRO A 106 1.08 -15.31 8.69
N VAL A 107 0.34 -14.21 8.55
CA VAL A 107 0.32 -13.15 9.55
C VAL A 107 -0.29 -13.71 10.86
N PRO A 108 0.40 -13.58 12.01
CA PRO A 108 -0.16 -14.02 13.28
C PRO A 108 -1.38 -13.19 13.68
N SER A 109 -2.13 -13.65 14.67
CA SER A 109 -3.27 -12.91 15.24
C SER A 109 -3.48 -13.31 16.69
N THR A 110 -3.65 -12.34 17.58
CA THR A 110 -4.14 -12.59 18.94
C THR A 110 -5.65 -12.84 19.00
N LEU A 111 -6.40 -12.42 17.97
CA LEU A 111 -7.82 -12.74 17.81
C LEU A 111 -8.01 -14.20 17.39
N ASP A 112 -9.12 -14.82 17.79
CA ASP A 112 -9.50 -16.17 17.34
C ASP A 112 -9.72 -16.23 15.83
N LEU A 113 -10.45 -15.24 15.29
CA LEU A 113 -10.61 -15.03 13.87
C LEU A 113 -9.29 -14.54 13.27
N LYS A 114 -8.75 -15.33 12.34
CA LYS A 114 -7.47 -15.05 11.68
C LYS A 114 -7.70 -14.24 10.42
N GLY A 115 -6.73 -13.40 10.09
CA GLY A 115 -6.76 -12.58 8.89
C GLY A 115 -7.48 -11.26 9.12
N ARG A 116 -7.16 -10.29 8.26
CA ARG A 116 -7.66 -8.93 8.35
C ARG A 116 -7.89 -8.36 6.96
N LEU A 117 -8.86 -7.48 6.89
CA LEU A 117 -9.19 -6.63 5.76
C LEU A 117 -8.69 -5.21 6.05
N ALA A 118 -8.50 -4.41 5.00
CA ALA A 118 -8.17 -2.98 5.12
C ALA A 118 -6.97 -2.69 6.04
N SER A 119 -6.00 -3.60 6.06
CA SER A 119 -4.73 -3.37 6.77
C SER A 119 -3.81 -2.51 5.93
N ILE A 120 -2.87 -1.82 6.58
CA ILE A 120 -1.82 -1.05 5.91
C ILE A 120 -0.51 -1.83 6.04
N ALA A 121 0.26 -1.90 4.95
CA ALA A 121 1.62 -2.41 4.96
C ALA A 121 2.61 -1.31 4.52
N VAL A 122 3.70 -1.15 5.24
CA VAL A 122 4.74 -0.12 4.99
C VAL A 122 6.11 -0.79 4.98
N GLY A 123 6.85 -0.65 3.87
CA GLY A 123 8.24 -1.08 3.78
C GLY A 123 9.19 -0.02 4.38
N ILE A 124 10.11 -0.44 5.24
CA ILE A 124 11.19 0.38 5.81
C ILE A 124 12.43 -0.52 5.91
N ASP A 125 13.53 -0.11 5.27
CA ASP A 125 14.77 -0.88 5.18
C ASP A 125 14.50 -2.35 4.76
N ASP A 126 14.93 -3.32 5.55
CA ASP A 126 14.77 -4.77 5.29
C ASP A 126 13.46 -5.37 5.82
N SER A 127 12.47 -4.52 6.12
CA SER A 127 11.31 -4.91 6.90
C SER A 127 10.00 -4.35 6.35
N VAL A 128 8.91 -5.09 6.54
CA VAL A 128 7.54 -4.63 6.30
C VAL A 128 6.78 -4.56 7.61
N TYR A 129 6.18 -3.41 7.90
CA TYR A 129 5.35 -3.16 9.05
C TYR A 129 3.88 -3.22 8.67
N LEU A 130 3.08 -3.95 9.44
CA LEU A 130 1.65 -4.14 9.20
C LEU A 130 0.84 -3.54 10.34
N PHE A 131 -0.09 -2.65 9.99
CA PHE A 131 -0.90 -1.90 10.96
C PHE A 131 -2.39 -2.08 10.71
N GLY A 132 -3.13 -2.15 11.82
CA GLY A 132 -4.58 -2.07 11.85
C GLY A 132 -5.26 -3.20 11.10
N GLY A 133 -6.36 -2.83 10.43
CA GLY A 133 -7.29 -3.74 9.81
C GLY A 133 -8.26 -4.38 10.81
N TYR A 134 -9.28 -5.03 10.23
CA TYR A 134 -10.33 -5.69 10.98
C TYR A 134 -10.66 -7.04 10.36
N THR A 135 -11.26 -7.91 11.16
CA THR A 135 -11.88 -9.16 10.68
C THR A 135 -13.39 -9.05 10.83
N VAL A 136 -14.13 -9.94 10.19
CA VAL A 136 -15.60 -9.95 10.23
C VAL A 136 -16.04 -11.22 10.94
N ALA A 137 -16.89 -11.09 11.96
CA ALA A 137 -17.48 -12.23 12.65
C ALA A 137 -18.66 -12.83 11.87
N ALA A 138 -19.07 -14.04 12.23
CA ALA A 138 -20.27 -14.67 11.65
C ALA A 138 -21.55 -13.84 11.87
N SER A 139 -21.58 -13.01 12.92
CA SER A 139 -22.64 -12.03 13.22
C SER A 139 -22.58 -10.76 12.35
N HIS A 140 -21.62 -10.66 11.43
CA HIS A 140 -21.30 -9.49 10.60
C HIS A 140 -20.74 -8.28 11.38
N GLU A 141 -20.35 -8.48 12.65
CA GLU A 141 -19.61 -7.47 13.41
C GLU A 141 -18.18 -7.35 12.87
N GLU A 142 -17.69 -6.12 12.75
CA GLU A 142 -16.30 -5.83 12.44
C GLU A 142 -15.48 -5.80 13.75
N VAL A 143 -14.51 -6.68 13.86
CA VAL A 143 -13.61 -6.77 15.02
C VAL A 143 -12.25 -6.22 14.61
N SER A 144 -11.91 -5.03 15.13
CA SER A 144 -10.61 -4.41 14.91
C SER A 144 -9.51 -5.15 15.67
N ALA A 145 -8.38 -5.38 15.02
CA ALA A 145 -7.27 -6.09 15.64
C ALA A 145 -6.24 -5.10 16.20
N PRO A 146 -5.85 -5.21 17.48
CA PRO A 146 -4.94 -4.25 18.12
C PRO A 146 -3.47 -4.49 17.76
N ASP A 147 -3.11 -5.70 17.30
CA ASP A 147 -1.69 -6.03 17.09
C ASP A 147 -1.11 -5.35 15.86
N VAL A 148 0.16 -5.00 15.96
CA VAL A 148 1.01 -4.52 14.88
C VAL A 148 2.13 -5.53 14.69
N TYR A 149 2.49 -5.82 13.43
CA TYR A 149 3.51 -6.81 13.11
C TYR A 149 4.64 -6.24 12.27
N ARG A 150 5.81 -6.87 12.39
CA ARG A 150 6.96 -6.66 11.51
C ARG A 150 7.33 -7.99 10.86
N TYR A 151 7.46 -7.98 9.54
CA TYR A 151 8.06 -9.06 8.77
C TYR A 151 9.46 -8.61 8.32
N HIS A 152 10.49 -9.38 8.63
CA HIS A 152 11.84 -9.19 8.10
C HIS A 152 12.00 -10.06 6.85
N VAL A 153 12.52 -9.48 5.76
CA VAL A 153 12.41 -10.00 4.38
C VAL A 153 13.27 -11.22 4.08
#